data_AF-A0A7M7R0J5-F1
#
_entry.id   AF-A0A7M7R0J5-F1
#
_cell.length_a   1.000
_cell.length_b   1.000
_cell.length_c   1.000
_cell.angle_alpha   90.00
_cell.angle_beta   90.00
_cell.angle_gamma   90.00
#
_symmetry.space_group_name_H-M   'P 1'
#
loop_
_entity.id
_entity.type
_entity.pdbx_description
1 polymer ?
#
loop_
_entity_poly.entity_id
_entity_poly.type
_entity_poly.pdbx_seq_one_letter_code
_entity_poly.pdbx_strand_id
1 'polypeptide(L)' 'MCPGGKLASYHCPRCNAGYTYKKTLMTHMKYDCGKEPRFKCPYCGKRDKCSSNIYKHVRMKHDGLPVKVQKN' A
#
# COMPACT_ATOMS: atom_id res chain seq x y z
N MET A 1 32.09 9.23 -8.43
CA MET A 1 31.36 8.10 -7.78
C MET A 1 30.50 8.71 -6.70
N CYS A 2 29.16 8.64 -6.80
CA CYS A 2 28.26 9.29 -5.84
C CYS A 2 27.85 8.29 -4.75
N PRO A 3 28.19 8.52 -3.46
CA PRO A 3 27.78 7.66 -2.37
C PRO A 3 26.48 8.20 -1.77
N GLY A 4 25.34 7.56 -2.05
CA GLY A 4 24.08 8.06 -1.47
C GLY A 4 22.80 7.30 -1.80
N GLY A 5 22.85 6.26 -2.64
CA GLY A 5 21.69 5.37 -2.81
C GLY A 5 21.57 4.47 -1.58
N LYS A 6 20.57 4.69 -0.72
CA LYS A 6 20.18 3.69 0.28
C LYS A 6 19.87 2.39 -0.47
N LEU A 7 20.81 1.44 -0.48
CA LEU A 7 20.59 0.13 -1.09
C LEU A 7 19.44 -0.52 -0.31
N ALA A 8 18.30 -0.74 -0.96
CA ALA A 8 17.30 -1.63 -0.42
C ALA A 8 17.92 -3.02 -0.39
N SER A 9 18.47 -3.45 0.75
CA SER A 9 19.13 -4.77 0.82
C SER A 9 18.14 -5.94 0.74
N TYR A 10 16.84 -5.70 0.96
CA TYR A 10 15.83 -6.74 1.08
C TYR A 10 14.70 -6.51 0.08
N HIS A 11 14.64 -7.36 -0.95
CA HIS A 11 13.63 -7.29 -1.99
C HIS A 11 12.57 -8.36 -1.84
N CYS A 12 11.33 -8.02 -2.17
CA CYS A 12 10.25 -8.98 -2.27
C CYS A 12 10.34 -9.76 -3.61
N PRO A 13 10.49 -11.09 -3.60
CA PRO A 13 10.60 -11.91 -4.80
C PRO A 13 9.29 -11.99 -5.61
N ARG A 14 8.16 -11.57 -5.04
CA ARG A 14 6.83 -11.66 -5.67
C ARG A 14 6.38 -10.36 -6.34
N CYS A 15 6.81 -9.20 -5.85
CA CYS A 15 6.37 -7.90 -6.38
C CYS A 15 7.51 -6.88 -6.50
N ASN A 16 8.76 -7.34 -6.35
CA ASN A 16 10.00 -6.57 -6.46
C ASN A 16 10.12 -5.32 -5.56
N ALA A 17 9.27 -5.20 -4.53
CA ALA A 17 9.33 -4.09 -3.59
C ALA A 17 10.63 -4.16 -2.75
N GLY A 18 11.36 -3.05 -2.69
CA GLY A 18 12.63 -2.94 -1.97
C GLY A 18 12.47 -2.35 -0.57
N TYR A 19 13.15 -2.93 0.41
CA TYR A 19 13.14 -2.49 1.80
C TYR A 19 14.57 -2.40 2.35
N THR A 20 14.81 -1.38 3.18
CA THR A 20 16.10 -1.21 3.88
C THR A 20 16.28 -2.21 5.02
N TYR A 21 15.18 -2.73 5.59
CA TYR A 21 15.22 -3.65 6.73
C TYR A 21 14.44 -4.93 6.48
N LYS A 22 15.01 -6.06 6.92
CA LYS A 22 14.37 -7.39 6.86
C LYS A 22 13.01 -7.42 7.54
N LYS A 23 12.86 -6.78 8.71
CA LYS A 23 11.58 -6.71 9.45
C LYS A 23 10.46 -6.10 8.60
N THR A 24 10.78 -5.07 7.80
CA THR A 24 9.81 -4.40 6.94
C THR A 24 9.44 -5.29 5.75
N LEU A 25 10.42 -5.97 5.15
CA LEU A 25 10.14 -6.99 4.12
C LEU A 25 9.24 -8.10 4.66
N MET A 26 9.51 -8.63 5.85
CA MET A 26 8.71 -9.70 6.47
C MET A 26 7.26 -9.25 6.73
N THR A 27 7.07 -8.05 7.26
CA THR A 27 5.72 -7.46 7.43
C THR A 27 5.02 -7.28 6.09
N HIS A 28 5.71 -6.75 5.09
CA HIS A 28 5.19 -6.65 3.73
C HIS A 28 4.77 -8.02 3.19
N MET A 29 5.62 -9.04 3.31
CA MET A 29 5.31 -10.39 2.84
C MET A 29 4.07 -10.99 3.50
N LYS A 30 3.90 -10.76 4.81
CA LYS A 30 2.81 -11.30 5.61
C LYS A 30 1.48 -10.58 5.37
N TYR A 31 1.52 -9.26 5.16
CA TYR A 31 0.32 -8.43 5.17
C TYR A 31 -0.05 -7.79 3.84
N ASP A 32 0.92 -7.61 2.95
CA ASP A 32 0.74 -6.81 1.73
C ASP A 32 0.98 -7.66 0.48
N CYS A 33 2.04 -8.47 0.48
CA CYS A 33 2.44 -9.22 -0.69
C CYS A 33 1.48 -10.37 -1.01
N GLY A 34 0.93 -10.34 -2.22
CA GLY A 34 -0.07 -11.31 -2.68
C GLY A 34 -1.43 -11.17 -2.00
N LYS A 35 -1.66 -10.11 -1.21
CA LYS A 35 -3.02 -9.79 -0.76
C LYS A 35 -3.70 -8.94 -1.81
N GLU A 36 -4.85 -9.42 -2.25
CA GLU A 36 -5.71 -8.63 -3.12
C GLU A 36 -6.25 -7.41 -2.37
N PRO A 37 -6.37 -6.26 -3.06
CA PRO A 37 -6.89 -5.07 -2.46
C PRO A 37 -8.39 -5.25 -2.16
N ARG A 38 -8.69 -5.57 -0.91
CA ARG A 38 -10.04 -5.88 -0.42
C ARG A 38 -10.90 -4.63 -0.24
N PHE A 39 -10.27 -3.47 -0.04
CA PHE A 39 -10.98 -2.23 0.21
C PHE A 39 -11.09 -1.44 -1.09
N LYS A 40 -12.32 -1.09 -1.46
CA LYS A 40 -12.63 -0.34 -2.67
C LYS A 40 -13.21 1.04 -2.32
N CYS A 41 -12.80 2.05 -3.07
CA CYS A 41 -13.44 3.35 -3.04
C CYS A 41 -14.83 3.26 -3.69
N PRO A 42 -15.92 3.73 -3.06
CA PRO A 42 -17.25 3.73 -3.66
C PRO A 42 -17.42 4.77 -4.76
N TYR A 43 -16.52 5.77 -4.84
CA TYR A 43 -16.61 6.89 -5.77
C TYR A 43 -15.70 6.73 -6.99
N CYS A 44 -14.78 5.77 -6.99
CA CYS A 44 -13.89 5.52 -8.12
C CYS A 44 -13.39 4.06 -8.17
N GLY A 45 -12.58 3.72 -9.17
CA GLY A 45 -12.00 2.38 -9.33
C GLY A 45 -10.86 2.04 -8.36
N LYS A 46 -10.45 2.93 -7.46
CA LYS A 46 -9.30 2.72 -6.59
C LYS A 46 -9.57 1.60 -5.58
N ARG A 47 -8.62 0.68 -5.48
CA ARG A 47 -8.60 -0.38 -4.46
C ARG A 47 -7.29 -0.34 -3.68
N ASP A 48 -7.36 -0.68 -2.41
CA ASP A 48 -6.23 -0.77 -1.51
C ASP A 48 -6.36 -1.98 -0.59
N LYS A 49 -5.22 -2.43 -0.05
CA LYS A 49 -5.15 -3.57 0.88
C LYS A 49 -5.51 -3.17 2.31
N CYS A 50 -5.48 -1.87 2.61
CA CYS A 50 -5.72 -1.30 3.93
C CYS A 50 -6.90 -0.32 3.88
N SER A 51 -7.82 -0.43 4.84
CA SER A 51 -8.97 0.48 4.97
C SER A 51 -8.55 1.93 5.23
N SER A 52 -7.50 2.13 6.03
CA SER A 52 -6.92 3.45 6.34
C SER A 52 -6.40 4.16 5.09
N ASN A 53 -5.89 3.41 4.10
CA ASN A 53 -5.44 3.98 2.82
C ASN A 53 -6.63 4.48 1.99
N ILE A 54 -7.72 3.69 1.88
CA ILE A 54 -8.93 4.15 1.20
C ILE A 54 -9.55 5.34 1.93
N TYR A 55 -9.57 5.35 3.26
CA TYR A 55 -10.07 6.47 4.05
C TYR A 55 -9.34 7.78 3.70
N LYS A 56 -8.00 7.75 3.72
CA LYS A 56 -7.17 8.90 3.33
C LYS A 56 -7.39 9.29 1.86
N HIS A 57 -7.47 8.30 0.97
CA HIS A 57 -7.74 8.53 -0.45
C HIS A 57 -9.06 9.27 -0.65
N VAL A 58 -10.16 8.84 -0.03
CA VAL A 58 -11.46 9.51 -0.14
C VAL A 58 -11.37 10.93 0.39
N ARG A 59 -10.78 11.14 1.58
CA ARG A 59 -10.61 12.47 2.14
C ARG A 59 -9.80 13.44 1.26
N MET A 60 -8.81 12.94 0.51
CA MET A 60 -7.91 13.78 -0.30
C MET A 60 -8.33 13.93 -1.75
N LYS A 61 -9.06 12.95 -2.31
CA LYS A 61 -9.40 12.89 -3.75
C LYS A 61 -10.90 13.06 -4.02
N HIS A 62 -11.72 12.89 -3.00
CA HIS A 62 -13.16 13.01 -3.04
C HIS A 62 -13.61 14.00 -1.97
N ASP A 63 -13.06 15.21 -2.03
CA ASP A 63 -13.39 16.29 -1.10
C ASP A 63 -14.90 16.59 -1.13
N GLY A 64 -15.50 16.78 0.05
CA GLY A 64 -16.94 16.96 0.20
C GLY A 64 -17.80 15.68 0.10
N LEU A 65 -17.23 14.51 -0.20
CA LEU A 65 -17.98 13.24 -0.19
C LEU A 65 -17.85 12.48 1.15
N PRO A 66 -18.90 11.78 1.61
CA PRO A 66 -18.85 11.05 2.86
C PRO A 66 -17.85 9.90 2.78
N VAL A 67 -17.00 9.76 3.81
CA VAL A 67 -15.95 8.73 3.80
C VAL A 67 -16.55 7.35 4.04
N LYS A 68 -16.83 6.64 2.95
CA LYS A 68 -17.35 5.27 2.95
C LYS A 68 -16.29 4.35 2.35
N VAL A 69 -15.92 3.28 3.06
CA VAL A 69 -14.97 2.27 2.58
C VAL A 69 -15.75 0.98 2.35
N GLN A 70 -15.79 0.50 1.11
CA GLN A 70 -16.42 -0.79 0.80
C GLN A 70 -15.40 -1.91 1.00
N LYS A 71 -15.79 -2.95 1.74
CA LYS A 71 -15.03 -4.18 1.93
C LYS A 71 -15.64 -5.22 1.01
N ASN A 72 -14.87 -5.68 0.02
CA ASN A 72 -15.24 -6.83 -0.80
C ASN A 72 -15.07 -8.13 0.00
#